data_AF-A3IKV4-F1
#
_entry.id   AF-A3IKV4-F1
#
_cell.length_a   1.000
_cell.length_b   1.000
_cell.length_c   1.000
_cell.angle_alpha   90.00
_cell.angle_beta   90.00
_cell.angle_gamma   90.00
#
_symmetry.space_group_name_H-M   'P 1'
#
loop_
_entity.id
_entity.type
_entity.pdbx_description
1 polymer ?
#
loop_
_entity_poly.entity_id
_entity_poly.type
_entity_poly.pdbx_seq_one_letter_code
_entity_poly.pdbx_strand_id
1 'polypeptide(L)'
;MEALVLMKVYPFEKFLVNGFPVVEWVETPNNGKQKRHRSLQQFESYLGLSRRIEQSGDKESVKWFNSRLMRSHFYIWYVTRICPQPPRRLDTEIGKKLGNKWDTMKTKKKAKVKDGIIRLCFYATRLLFNELKHNIVF
;
A
#
# COMPACT_ATOMS: atom_id res chain seq x y z
N MET A 1 -14.64 0.50 -7.55
CA MET A 1 -13.45 0.54 -6.66
C MET A 1 -13.40 1.84 -5.88
N GLU A 2 -13.55 2.98 -6.55
CA GLU A 2 -13.47 4.32 -5.95
C GLU A 2 -14.40 4.48 -4.74
N ALA A 3 -15.67 4.09 -4.84
CA ALA A 3 -16.62 4.17 -3.71
C ALA A 3 -16.16 3.37 -2.47
N LEU A 4 -15.57 2.17 -2.66
CA LEU A 4 -15.06 1.37 -1.54
C LEU A 4 -13.84 2.03 -0.89
N VAL A 5 -12.94 2.58 -1.71
CA VAL A 5 -11.74 3.29 -1.22
C VAL A 5 -12.19 4.54 -0.46
N LEU A 6 -13.10 5.34 -1.02
CA LEU A 6 -13.65 6.53 -0.37
C LEU A 6 -14.30 6.18 0.97
N MET A 7 -15.18 5.17 1.01
CA MET A 7 -15.83 4.71 2.24
C MET A 7 -14.81 4.28 3.33
N LYS A 8 -13.70 3.66 2.93
CA LYS A 8 -12.66 3.23 3.89
C LYS A 8 -11.72 4.34 4.30
N VAL A 9 -11.44 5.28 3.41
CA VAL A 9 -10.45 6.33 3.63
C VAL A 9 -11.05 7.56 4.30
N TYR A 10 -12.28 7.93 3.97
CA TYR A 10 -12.94 9.11 4.54
C TYR A 10 -13.35 8.89 6.01
N PRO A 11 -13.30 9.92 6.87
CA PRO A 11 -12.45 11.12 6.72
C PRO A 11 -10.96 10.72 6.79
N PHE A 12 -10.09 11.33 5.97
CA PHE A 12 -8.67 10.96 5.90
C PHE A 12 -7.91 11.35 7.18
N GLU A 13 -8.40 12.39 7.86
CA GLU A 13 -7.89 12.96 9.11
C GLU A 13 -7.79 11.92 10.22
N LYS A 14 -8.59 10.85 10.18
CA LYS A 14 -8.51 9.76 11.16
C LYS A 14 -7.18 8.99 11.15
N PHE A 15 -6.40 9.12 10.07
CA PHE A 15 -5.05 8.55 9.97
C PHE A 15 -3.98 9.52 10.45
N LEU A 16 -4.34 10.77 10.77
CA LEU A 16 -3.45 11.85 11.15
C LEU A 16 -3.62 12.17 12.64
N VAL A 17 -2.62 12.80 13.24
CA VAL A 17 -2.72 13.39 14.58
C VAL A 17 -2.50 14.88 14.44
N ASN A 18 -3.49 15.67 14.84
CA ASN A 18 -3.51 17.12 14.67
C ASN A 18 -3.25 17.56 13.22
N GLY A 19 -3.76 16.80 12.23
CA GLY A 19 -3.57 17.09 10.80
C GLY A 19 -2.21 16.64 10.23
N PHE A 20 -1.31 16.06 11.05
CA PHE A 20 0.00 15.62 10.60
C PHE A 20 0.15 14.10 10.64
N PRO A 21 0.90 13.50 9.68
CA PRO A 21 1.22 12.08 9.73
C PRO A 21 2.22 11.78 10.84
N VAL A 22 1.91 10.79 11.67
CA VAL A 22 2.74 10.37 12.79
C VAL A 22 3.88 9.47 12.32
N VAL A 23 5.09 9.84 12.76
CA VAL A 23 6.29 9.05 12.59
C VAL A 23 6.95 8.87 13.95
N GLU A 24 7.09 7.62 14.38
CA GLU A 24 7.72 7.26 15.64
C GLU A 24 9.14 6.74 15.39
N TRP A 25 10.03 6.98 16.35
CA TRP A 25 11.32 6.33 16.42
C TRP A 25 11.26 5.28 17.54
N VAL A 26 11.39 4.01 17.17
CA VAL A 26 11.36 2.89 18.12
C VAL A 26 12.75 2.30 18.23
N GLU A 27 13.28 2.24 19.45
CA GLU A 27 14.53 1.54 19.74
C GLU A 27 14.29 0.04 19.73
N THR A 28 15.05 -0.67 18.90
CA THR A 28 15.05 -2.13 18.86
C THR A 28 16.35 -2.63 19.48
N PRO A 29 16.32 -3.62 20.40
CA PRO A 29 17.50 -4.06 21.15
C PRO A 29 18.74 -4.33 20.27
N ASN A 30 18.55 -4.90 19.08
CA ASN A 30 19.64 -5.32 18.20
C ASN A 30 19.90 -4.40 16.99
N ASN A 31 19.03 -3.42 16.72
CA ASN A 31 19.01 -2.72 15.43
C ASN A 31 18.91 -1.18 15.54
N GLY A 32 19.10 -0.64 16.75
CA GLY A 32 19.06 0.80 17.01
C GLY A 32 17.67 1.42 16.81
N LYS A 33 17.65 2.74 16.53
CA LYS A 33 16.43 3.52 16.30
C LYS A 33 15.86 3.26 14.91
N GLN A 34 14.69 2.63 14.85
CA GLN A 34 13.96 2.41 13.61
C GLN A 34 12.82 3.42 13.45
N LYS A 35 12.74 4.04 12.26
CA LYS A 35 11.67 4.96 11.88
C LYS A 35 10.41 4.17 11.49
N ARG A 36 9.30 4.42 12.20
CA ARG A 36 7.99 3.78 11.95
C ARG A 36 6.96 4.83 11.54
N HIS A 37 6.53 4.76 10.28
CA HIS A 37 5.47 5.62 9.74
C HIS A 37 4.09 5.09 10.16
N ARG A 38 3.63 5.43 11.37
CA ARG A 38 2.39 4.89 11.96
C ARG A 38 1.14 5.22 11.15
N SER A 39 0.98 6.47 10.74
CA SER A 39 -0.16 6.89 9.91
C SER A 39 -0.24 6.13 8.60
N LEU A 40 0.91 5.97 7.91
CA LEU A 40 0.98 5.21 6.67
C LEU A 40 0.68 3.73 6.90
N GLN A 41 1.25 3.12 7.95
CA GLN A 41 1.02 1.73 8.28
C GLN A 41 -0.46 1.46 8.64
N GLN A 42 -1.09 2.38 9.37
CA GLN A 42 -2.51 2.32 9.70
C GLN A 42 -3.37 2.47 8.44
N PHE A 43 -3.03 3.39 7.54
CA PHE A 43 -3.69 3.56 6.24
C PHE A 43 -3.59 2.31 5.37
N GLU A 44 -2.39 1.77 5.18
CA GLU A 44 -2.15 0.52 4.44
C GLU A 44 -2.94 -0.65 5.06
N SER A 45 -2.96 -0.74 6.40
CA SER A 45 -3.75 -1.73 7.14
C SER A 45 -5.26 -1.56 6.97
N TYR A 46 -5.76 -0.33 6.86
CA TYR A 46 -7.17 -0.04 6.66
C TYR A 46 -7.65 -0.47 5.26
N LEU A 47 -6.76 -0.37 4.28
CA LEU A 47 -6.97 -0.86 2.91
C LEU A 47 -6.75 -2.37 2.76
N GLY A 48 -6.48 -3.08 3.86
CA GLY A 48 -6.24 -4.52 3.85
C GLY A 48 -4.86 -4.91 3.33
N LEU A 49 -3.96 -3.96 3.12
CA LEU A 49 -2.61 -4.16 2.60
C LEU A 49 -1.63 -4.09 3.78
N SER A 50 -1.83 -4.92 4.80
CA SER A 50 -0.81 -5.14 5.82
C SER A 50 -0.77 -6.60 6.28
N ARG A 51 0.42 -7.01 6.72
CA ARG A 51 0.69 -8.36 7.21
C ARG A 51 0.97 -8.28 8.71
N ARG A 52 0.35 -9.16 9.48
CA ARG A 52 0.74 -9.44 10.86
C ARG A 52 1.37 -10.81 10.91
N ILE A 53 2.45 -10.91 11.68
CA ILE A 53 3.03 -12.20 12.07
C ILE A 53 2.31 -12.55 13.36
N GLU A 54 1.57 -13.65 13.35
CA GLU A 54 1.01 -14.24 14.55
C GLU A 54 1.93 -15.39 14.97
N GLN A 55 2.42 -15.32 16.19
CA GLN A 55 3.25 -16.34 16.81
C GLN A 55 2.40 -17.07 17.86
N SER A 56 2.30 -18.38 17.72
CA SER A 56 1.60 -19.26 18.67
C SER A 56 2.52 -20.43 19.01
N GLY A 57 3.12 -20.40 20.20
CA GLY A 57 4.23 -21.29 20.53
C GLY A 57 5.38 -21.10 19.54
N ASP A 58 5.86 -22.20 18.96
CA ASP A 58 6.97 -22.20 17.99
C ASP A 58 6.53 -21.95 16.54
N LYS A 59 5.22 -21.78 16.28
CA LYS A 59 4.72 -21.57 14.91
C LYS A 59 4.49 -20.09 14.64
N GLU A 60 5.14 -19.60 13.60
CA GLU A 60 4.86 -18.29 13.01
C GLU A 60 3.96 -18.43 11.78
N SER A 61 2.87 -17.67 11.75
CA SER A 61 1.99 -17.58 10.59
C SER A 61 1.80 -16.14 10.15
N VAL A 62 1.93 -15.88 8.85
CA VAL A 62 1.69 -14.56 8.28
C VAL A 62 0.20 -14.44 7.95
N LYS A 63 -0.54 -13.69 8.77
CA LYS A 63 -1.94 -13.37 8.49
C LYS A 63 -2.07 -12.00 7.85
N TRP A 64 -2.97 -11.93 6.88
CA TRP A 64 -3.37 -10.67 6.28
C TRP A 64 -4.39 -9.99 7.17
N PHE A 65 -4.14 -8.72 7.47
CA PHE A 65 -5.02 -7.94 8.31
C PHE A 65 -6.11 -7.25 7.46
N ASN A 66 -7.33 -7.14 8.00
CA ASN A 66 -8.45 -6.40 7.43
C ASN A 66 -9.01 -6.94 6.07
N SER A 67 -9.83 -6.13 5.40
CA SER A 67 -10.76 -6.55 4.33
C SER A 67 -10.10 -7.31 3.18
N ARG A 68 -10.53 -8.57 3.01
CA ARG A 68 -10.20 -9.38 1.82
C ARG A 68 -10.79 -8.78 0.54
N LEU A 69 -12.00 -8.21 0.63
CA LEU A 69 -12.69 -7.58 -0.50
C LEU A 69 -11.87 -6.41 -1.07
N MET A 70 -11.36 -5.54 -0.21
CA MET A 70 -10.55 -4.39 -0.63
C MET A 70 -9.29 -4.83 -1.38
N ARG A 71 -8.57 -5.82 -0.84
CA ARG A 71 -7.39 -6.39 -1.51
C ARG A 71 -7.70 -6.96 -2.89
N SER A 72 -8.79 -7.72 -3.00
CA SER A 72 -9.22 -8.27 -4.30
C SER A 72 -9.52 -7.15 -5.31
N HIS A 73 -10.17 -6.07 -4.88
CA HIS A 73 -10.41 -4.92 -5.76
C HIS A 73 -9.13 -4.21 -6.21
N PHE A 74 -8.18 -3.97 -5.29
CA PHE A 74 -6.86 -3.43 -5.67
C PHE A 74 -6.16 -4.35 -6.66
N TYR A 75 -6.16 -5.66 -6.40
CA TYR A 75 -5.55 -6.64 -7.30
C TYR A 75 -6.16 -6.60 -8.70
N ILE A 76 -7.50 -6.63 -8.81
CA ILE A 76 -8.21 -6.57 -10.09
C ILE A 76 -7.92 -5.26 -10.82
N TRP A 77 -7.95 -4.13 -10.12
CA TRP A 77 -7.64 -2.83 -10.72
C TRP A 77 -6.22 -2.78 -11.29
N TYR A 78 -5.25 -3.34 -10.57
CA TYR A 78 -3.88 -3.43 -11.06
C TYR A 78 -3.76 -4.27 -12.32
N VAL A 79 -4.35 -5.46 -12.31
CA VAL A 79 -4.32 -6.39 -13.45
C VAL A 79 -4.98 -5.77 -14.68
N THR A 80 -6.05 -5.01 -14.50
CA THR A 80 -6.86 -4.46 -15.60
C THR A 80 -6.39 -3.09 -16.10
N ARG A 81 -5.82 -2.23 -15.24
CA ARG A 81 -5.48 -0.83 -15.58
C ARG A 81 -3.99 -0.54 -15.66
N ILE A 82 -3.14 -1.30 -14.97
CA ILE A 82 -1.69 -1.04 -14.88
C ILE A 82 -0.88 -2.10 -15.61
N CYS A 83 -1.21 -3.38 -15.42
CA CYS A 83 -0.48 -4.49 -16.02
C CYS A 83 -0.52 -4.58 -17.57
N PRO A 84 -1.56 -4.09 -18.28
CA PRO A 84 -1.56 -4.07 -19.75
C PRO A 84 -0.44 -3.22 -20.31
N GLN A 85 -0.11 -3.42 -21.59
CA GLN A 85 0.77 -2.51 -22.32
C GLN A 85 -0.02 -1.30 -22.86
N PRO A 86 0.65 -0.16 -23.11
CA PRO A 86 0.05 0.95 -23.85
C PRO A 86 -0.53 0.46 -25.19
N PRO A 87 -1.66 1.03 -25.66
CA PRO A 87 -2.39 2.19 -25.12
C PRO A 87 -3.44 1.85 -24.05
N ARG A 88 -3.64 0.57 -23.71
CA ARG A 88 -4.69 0.14 -22.77
C ARG A 88 -4.36 0.48 -21.30
N ARG A 89 -3.08 0.73 -21.02
CA ARG A 89 -2.60 1.13 -19.70
C ARG A 89 -3.07 2.55 -19.38
N LEU A 90 -3.40 2.81 -18.11
CA LEU A 90 -3.76 4.14 -17.63
C LEU A 90 -2.66 5.17 -17.97
N ASP A 91 -3.00 6.20 -18.75
CA ASP A 91 -2.10 7.27 -19.19
C ASP A 91 -2.11 8.48 -18.24
N THR A 92 -2.01 8.22 -16.95
CA THR A 92 -1.82 9.27 -15.92
C THR A 92 -0.38 9.23 -15.42
N GLU A 93 0.08 10.28 -14.72
CA GLU A 93 1.42 10.25 -14.11
C GLU A 93 1.61 9.07 -13.15
N ILE A 94 0.58 8.78 -12.34
CA ILE A 94 0.56 7.62 -11.46
C ILE A 94 0.57 6.32 -12.28
N GLY A 95 -0.22 6.25 -13.35
CA GLY A 95 -0.26 5.10 -14.26
C GLY A 95 1.10 4.81 -14.90
N LYS A 96 1.83 5.85 -15.32
CA LYS A 96 3.20 5.77 -15.83
C LYS A 96 4.18 5.31 -14.75
N LYS A 97 4.16 5.90 -13.55
CA LYS A 97 5.02 5.50 -12.42
C LYS A 97 4.81 4.03 -12.04
N LEU A 98 3.56 3.59 -11.94
CA LEU A 98 3.20 2.20 -11.62
C LEU A 98 3.55 1.22 -12.74
N GLY A 99 3.27 1.59 -14.00
CA GLY A 99 3.59 0.81 -15.19
C GLY A 99 5.10 0.60 -15.35
N ASN A 100 5.90 1.65 -15.23
CA ASN A 100 7.36 1.57 -15.30
C ASN A 100 7.93 0.64 -14.22
N LYS A 101 7.36 0.69 -13.01
CA LYS A 101 7.75 -0.20 -11.91
C LYS A 101 7.39 -1.65 -12.20
N TRP A 102 6.21 -1.89 -12.78
CA TRP A 102 5.77 -3.23 -13.21
C TRP A 102 6.69 -3.81 -14.27
N ASP A 103 6.97 -3.04 -15.33
CA ASP A 103 7.83 -3.48 -16.43
C ASP A 103 9.26 -3.76 -15.92
N THR A 104 9.79 -2.89 -15.04
CA THR A 104 11.09 -3.11 -14.38
C THR A 104 11.12 -4.42 -13.58
N MET A 105 10.04 -4.74 -12.87
CA MET A 105 9.96 -5.99 -12.10
C MET A 105 9.88 -7.23 -13.00
N LYS A 106 9.17 -7.13 -14.13
CA LYS A 106 9.09 -8.19 -15.13
C LYS A 106 10.44 -8.43 -15.79
N THR A 107 11.11 -7.39 -16.28
CA THR A 107 12.42 -7.50 -16.95
C THR A 107 13.47 -8.11 -16.02
N LYS A 108 13.49 -7.69 -14.75
CA LYS A 108 14.46 -8.19 -13.77
C LYS A 108 14.09 -9.56 -13.17
N LYS A 109 12.96 -10.17 -13.57
CA LYS A 109 12.41 -11.44 -13.00
C LYS A 109 12.43 -11.48 -11.46
N LYS A 110 12.23 -10.33 -10.81
CA LYS A 110 12.49 -10.14 -9.36
C LYS A 110 11.46 -10.78 -8.43
N ALA A 111 10.30 -11.17 -8.93
CA ALA A 111 9.23 -11.75 -8.13
C ALA A 111 8.28 -12.59 -8.99
N LYS A 112 7.61 -13.57 -8.37
CA LYS A 112 6.44 -14.23 -8.95
C LYS A 112 5.36 -13.18 -9.25
N VAL A 113 4.58 -13.38 -10.30
CA VAL A 113 3.57 -12.42 -10.80
C VAL A 113 2.68 -11.88 -9.68
N LYS A 114 2.12 -12.78 -8.87
CA LYS A 114 1.22 -12.42 -7.75
C LYS A 114 1.92 -11.56 -6.69
N ASP A 115 3.15 -11.90 -6.33
CA ASP A 115 3.93 -11.13 -5.35
C ASP A 115 4.32 -9.76 -5.90
N GLY A 116 4.64 -9.68 -7.19
CA GLY A 116 4.91 -8.42 -7.90
C GLY A 116 3.71 -7.47 -7.87
N ILE A 117 2.51 -7.98 -8.15
CA ILE A 117 1.27 -7.19 -8.10
C ILE A 117 0.99 -6.72 -6.67
N ILE A 118 1.13 -7.59 -5.67
CA ILE A 118 0.94 -7.19 -4.27
C ILE A 118 1.91 -6.07 -3.88
N ARG A 119 3.20 -6.17 -4.26
CA ARG A 119 4.20 -5.11 -4.02
C ARG A 119 3.84 -3.80 -4.72
N LEU A 120 3.24 -3.87 -5.90
CA LEU A 120 2.69 -2.69 -6.57
C LEU A 120 1.53 -2.10 -5.78
N CYS A 121 0.59 -2.91 -5.31
CA CYS A 121 -0.53 -2.44 -4.47
C CYS A 121 -0.03 -1.64 -3.26
N PHE A 122 0.97 -2.16 -2.54
CA PHE A 122 1.63 -1.42 -1.45
C PHE A 122 2.24 -0.09 -1.91
N TYR A 123 2.80 -0.06 -3.12
CA TYR A 123 3.39 1.16 -3.66
C TYR A 123 2.32 2.19 -4.09
N ALA A 124 1.19 1.78 -4.69
CA ALA A 124 0.09 2.71 -4.95
C ALA A 124 -0.48 3.30 -3.67
N THR A 125 -0.68 2.50 -2.63
CA THR A 125 -1.25 3.03 -1.38
C THR A 125 -0.36 4.09 -0.75
N ARG A 126 0.97 3.97 -0.91
CA ARG A 126 1.92 5.01 -0.50
C ARG A 126 1.79 6.28 -1.33
N LEU A 127 1.65 6.14 -2.66
CA LEU A 127 1.42 7.29 -3.53
C LEU A 127 0.10 7.99 -3.19
N LEU A 128 -0.97 7.22 -3.01
CA LEU A 128 -2.29 7.73 -2.62
C LEU A 128 -2.23 8.46 -1.27
N PHE A 129 -1.58 7.89 -0.26
CA PHE A 129 -1.42 8.54 1.03
C PHE A 129 -0.67 9.88 0.90
N ASN A 130 0.38 9.93 0.07
CA ASN A 130 1.15 11.15 -0.13
C ASN A 130 0.35 12.24 -0.86
N GLU A 131 -0.46 11.89 -1.86
CA GLU A 131 -1.33 12.86 -2.54
C GLU A 131 -2.43 13.37 -1.62
N LEU A 132 -3.09 12.48 -0.87
CA LEU A 132 -4.11 12.89 0.10
C LEU A 132 -3.52 13.79 1.18
N LYS A 133 -2.31 13.47 1.67
CA LYS A 133 -1.59 14.34 2.59
C LYS A 133 -1.34 15.71 1.96
N HIS A 134 -0.87 15.78 0.72
CA HIS A 134 -0.54 17.05 0.07
C HIS A 134 -1.79 17.94 -0.08
N ASN A 135 -2.95 17.34 -0.38
CA ASN A 135 -4.20 18.07 -0.59
C ASN A 135 -4.89 18.54 0.71
N ILE A 136 -4.48 18.02 1.88
CA ILE A 136 -5.09 18.33 3.20
C ILE A 136 -4.25 19.32 4.02
N VAL A 137 -3.02 19.63 3.59
CA VAL A 137 -2.23 20.68 4.24
C VAL A 137 -2.92 22.02 3.98
N PHE A 138 -3.61 22.53 5.01
CA PHE A 138 -4.09 23.91 5.13
C PHE A 138 -2.93 24.84 5.49
#